data_AF-A0A9D7QLY1-F1
#
_entry.id   AF-A0A9D7QLY1-F1
#
_cell.length_a   1.000
_cell.length_b   1.000
_cell.length_c   1.000
_cell.angle_alpha   90.00
_cell.angle_beta   90.00
_cell.angle_gamma   90.00
#
_symmetry.space_group_name_H-M   'P 1'
#
loop_
_entity.id
_entity.type
_entity.pdbx_description
1 polymer ?
#
loop_
_entity_poly.entity_id
_entity_poly.type
_entity_poly.pdbx_seq_one_letter_code
_entity_poly.pdbx_strand_id
1 'polypeptide(L)'
;MSRLFHLAALLSIAPLALAASVATAGPAPASSLYYGRWAVSEDRPVFTARGREYKTIDLAPCGKDFCGVSVADNGRCGPVLFRFLGHRALDSNQDYLRGHGKWGAAKKNVVIYAYDDTDATPVKRSIELYLGEGYDFGERSGSMPKFHAGYARTGKALCKAR
;
A
#
# COMPACT_ATOMS: atom_id res chain seq x y z
N MET A 1 -64.82 13.78 57.90
CA MET A 1 -64.26 12.67 58.70
C MET A 1 -63.78 11.58 57.74
N SER A 2 -62.55 11.10 57.95
CA SER A 2 -61.94 9.81 57.56
C SER A 2 -62.08 9.32 56.10
N ARG A 3 -61.06 9.52 55.26
CA ARG A 3 -59.85 8.68 55.02
C ARG A 3 -60.13 7.35 54.29
N LEU A 4 -59.95 7.41 52.97
CA LEU A 4 -59.72 6.28 52.05
C LEU A 4 -58.33 5.68 52.30
N PHE A 5 -58.24 4.35 52.43
CA PHE A 5 -56.97 3.62 52.44
C PHE A 5 -56.99 2.43 51.46
N HIS A 6 -56.02 2.50 50.55
CA HIS A 6 -55.19 1.48 49.86
C HIS A 6 -55.78 0.19 49.28
N LEU A 7 -55.41 -0.07 48.01
CA LEU A 7 -54.83 -1.30 47.42
C LEU A 7 -54.97 -1.18 45.88
N ALA A 8 -54.05 -1.47 44.97
CA ALA A 8 -52.75 -2.13 45.02
C ALA A 8 -51.90 -1.60 43.84
N ALA A 9 -50.60 -1.44 44.06
CA ALA A 9 -49.63 -1.13 43.01
C ALA A 9 -49.29 -2.41 42.23
N LEU A 10 -49.58 -2.43 40.93
CA LEU A 10 -49.11 -3.48 40.02
C LEU A 10 -47.77 -3.05 39.42
N LEU A 11 -46.71 -3.69 39.88
CA LEU A 11 -45.35 -3.62 39.35
C LEU A 11 -45.32 -4.10 37.89
N SER A 12 -45.00 -3.22 36.96
CA SER A 12 -44.65 -3.58 35.58
C SER A 12 -43.23 -4.14 35.54
N ILE A 13 -43.09 -5.45 35.34
CA ILE A 13 -41.80 -6.08 35.05
C ILE A 13 -41.53 -5.88 33.56
N ALA A 14 -40.65 -4.93 33.21
CA ALA A 14 -40.13 -4.78 31.87
C ALA A 14 -38.97 -5.77 31.66
N PRO A 15 -38.99 -6.64 30.63
CA PRO A 15 -37.83 -7.44 30.29
C PRO A 15 -36.78 -6.56 29.59
N LEU A 16 -35.60 -6.42 30.22
CA LEU A 16 -34.40 -5.90 29.55
C LEU A 16 -34.01 -6.88 28.45
N ALA A 17 -34.33 -6.55 27.20
CA ALA A 17 -33.72 -7.18 26.04
C ALA A 17 -32.24 -6.75 25.97
N LEU A 18 -31.32 -7.64 26.36
CA LEU A 18 -29.91 -7.51 26.00
C LEU A 18 -29.80 -7.66 24.48
N ALA A 19 -29.77 -6.54 23.77
CA ALA A 19 -29.31 -6.51 22.39
C ALA A 19 -27.80 -6.79 22.40
N ALA A 20 -27.39 -8.04 22.19
CA ALA A 20 -26.02 -8.37 21.85
C ALA A 20 -25.73 -7.73 20.49
N SER A 21 -25.07 -6.57 20.49
CA SER A 21 -24.53 -5.97 19.28
C SER A 21 -23.45 -6.90 18.75
N VAL A 22 -23.82 -7.78 17.82
CA VAL A 22 -22.85 -8.51 17.01
C VAL A 22 -22.15 -7.44 16.19
N ALA A 23 -20.97 -7.01 16.66
CA ALA A 23 -20.10 -6.15 15.88
C ALA A 23 -19.74 -6.95 14.62
N THR A 24 -20.41 -6.64 13.52
CA THR A 24 -20.01 -7.11 12.20
C THR A 24 -18.61 -6.56 11.98
N ALA A 25 -17.61 -7.44 12.06
CA ALA A 25 -16.28 -7.12 11.58
C ALA A 25 -16.45 -6.69 10.12
N GLY A 26 -16.33 -5.39 9.87
CA GLY A 26 -16.37 -4.86 8.52
C GLY A 26 -15.35 -5.61 7.66
N PRO A 27 -15.58 -5.73 6.35
CA PRO A 27 -14.60 -6.35 5.46
C PRO A 27 -13.25 -5.67 5.71
N ALA A 28 -12.22 -6.47 5.96
CA ALA A 28 -10.86 -5.94 6.03
C ALA A 28 -10.65 -5.09 4.76
N PRO A 29 -10.11 -3.86 4.87
CA PRO A 29 -9.90 -3.02 3.70
C PRO A 29 -9.17 -3.87 2.67
N ALA A 30 -9.73 -3.94 1.45
CA ALA A 30 -9.14 -4.70 0.37
C ALA A 30 -7.66 -4.32 0.31
N SER A 31 -6.78 -5.29 0.56
CA SER A 31 -5.34 -5.01 0.61
C SER A 31 -4.96 -4.47 -0.75
N SER A 32 -4.49 -3.21 -0.81
CA SER A 32 -4.08 -2.58 -2.07
C SER A 32 -3.23 -3.53 -2.91
N LEU A 33 -3.42 -3.48 -4.23
CA LEU A 33 -2.65 -4.26 -5.21
C LEU A 33 -1.13 -4.08 -5.08
N TYR A 34 -0.70 -2.99 -4.46
CA TYR A 34 0.69 -2.67 -4.22
C TYR A 34 1.24 -3.26 -2.92
N TYR A 35 0.42 -3.58 -1.93
CA TYR A 35 0.92 -4.01 -0.63
C TYR A 35 1.62 -5.37 -0.72
N GLY A 36 2.88 -5.42 -0.31
CA GLY A 36 3.69 -6.63 -0.39
C GLY A 36 5.19 -6.35 -0.36
N ARG A 37 5.95 -7.44 -0.32
CA ARG A 37 7.38 -7.45 -0.61
C ARG A 37 7.57 -7.72 -2.09
N TRP A 38 8.41 -6.92 -2.72
CA TRP A 38 8.69 -6.96 -4.14
C TRP A 38 10.20 -6.98 -4.36
N ALA A 39 10.66 -7.83 -5.28
CA ALA A 39 12.06 -7.91 -5.67
C ALA A 39 12.18 -7.75 -7.18
N VAL A 40 13.25 -7.07 -7.63
CA VAL A 40 13.55 -6.94 -9.05
C VAL A 40 13.64 -8.32 -9.69
N SER A 41 12.92 -8.52 -10.79
CA SER A 41 12.73 -9.83 -11.44
C SER A 41 13.45 -9.97 -12.79
N GLU A 42 14.21 -8.96 -13.19
CA GLU A 42 15.04 -8.99 -14.40
C GLU A 42 16.12 -10.10 -14.32
N ASP A 43 16.55 -10.63 -15.47
CA ASP A 43 17.68 -11.57 -15.50
C ASP A 43 19.00 -10.83 -15.21
N ARG A 44 19.74 -11.32 -14.19
CA ARG A 44 21.06 -10.80 -13.77
C ARG A 44 21.12 -9.25 -13.71
N PRO A 45 20.28 -8.60 -12.90
CA PRO A 45 20.21 -7.15 -12.85
C PRO A 45 21.50 -6.57 -12.26
N VAL A 46 22.05 -5.55 -12.92
CA VAL A 46 23.25 -4.85 -12.45
C VAL A 46 22.85 -3.55 -11.78
N PHE A 47 23.15 -3.44 -10.49
CA PHE A 47 22.81 -2.26 -9.69
C PHE A 47 24.03 -1.37 -9.46
N THR A 48 23.85 -0.08 -9.71
CA THR A 48 24.73 0.95 -9.13
C THR A 48 24.65 0.91 -7.60
N ALA A 49 25.62 1.51 -6.90
CA ALA A 49 25.59 1.59 -5.43
C ALA A 49 24.27 2.16 -4.89
N ARG A 50 23.68 3.16 -5.57
CA ARG A 50 22.36 3.74 -5.24
C ARG A 50 21.20 2.81 -5.60
N GLY A 51 21.28 2.13 -6.74
CA GLY A 51 20.26 1.17 -7.18
C GLY A 51 20.12 -0.05 -6.27
N ARG A 52 21.15 -0.39 -5.49
CA ARG A 52 21.08 -1.53 -4.56
C ARG A 52 19.99 -1.39 -3.49
N GLU A 53 19.69 -0.17 -3.05
CA GLU A 53 18.59 0.04 -2.09
C GLU A 53 17.23 -0.35 -2.70
N TYR A 54 17.10 -0.29 -4.03
CA TYR A 54 15.87 -0.57 -4.77
C TYR A 54 15.71 -2.04 -5.14
N LYS A 55 16.70 -2.91 -4.89
CA LYS A 55 16.64 -4.34 -5.26
C LYS A 55 15.43 -5.06 -4.67
N THR A 56 15.10 -4.76 -3.42
CA THR A 56 13.93 -5.31 -2.73
C THR A 56 13.27 -4.21 -1.93
N ILE A 57 11.96 -4.09 -2.10
CA ILE A 57 11.15 -3.05 -1.47
C ILE A 57 9.94 -3.68 -0.79
N ASP A 58 9.60 -3.17 0.38
CA ASP A 58 8.32 -3.41 1.01
C ASP A 58 7.41 -2.20 0.77
N LEU A 59 6.27 -2.46 0.14
CA LEU A 59 5.21 -1.49 -0.07
C LEU A 59 4.13 -1.69 1.00
N ALA A 60 3.88 -0.65 1.79
CA ALA A 60 2.97 -0.69 2.93
C ALA A 60 2.28 0.66 3.13
N PRO A 61 1.12 0.69 3.83
CA PRO A 61 0.50 1.96 4.22
C PRO A 61 1.40 2.75 5.18
N CYS A 62 1.42 4.07 5.01
CA CYS A 62 2.08 5.01 5.92
C CYS A 62 1.20 6.25 6.12
N GLY A 63 0.38 6.22 7.17
CA GLY A 63 -0.68 7.22 7.36
C GLY A 63 -1.74 7.10 6.26
N LYS A 64 -1.99 8.20 5.55
CA LYS A 64 -2.92 8.26 4.39
C LYS A 64 -2.30 7.90 3.04
N ASP A 65 -1.00 7.61 3.05
CA ASP A 65 -0.18 7.42 1.86
C ASP A 65 0.37 5.99 1.79
N PHE A 66 1.09 5.69 0.71
CA PHE A 66 1.85 4.46 0.54
C PHE A 66 3.33 4.78 0.66
N CYS A 67 4.09 3.93 1.33
CA CYS A 67 5.53 4.07 1.42
C CYS A 67 6.21 2.82 0.89
N GLY A 68 7.36 3.02 0.24
CA GLY A 68 8.31 1.95 -0.04
C GLY A 68 9.52 2.04 0.85
N VAL A 69 9.84 0.93 1.48
CA VAL A 69 11.01 0.79 2.34
C VAL A 69 11.96 -0.20 1.70
N SER A 70 13.23 0.19 1.59
CA SER A 70 14.27 -0.74 1.15
C SER A 70 14.39 -1.93 2.11
N VAL A 71 14.69 -3.10 1.56
CA VAL A 71 14.94 -4.33 2.32
C VAL A 71 16.32 -4.83 1.93
N ALA A 72 17.23 -4.91 2.89
CA ALA A 72 18.56 -5.47 2.67
C ALA A 72 18.50 -6.98 2.42
N ASP A 73 19.56 -7.56 1.87
CA ASP A 73 19.64 -8.99 1.54
C ASP A 73 19.41 -9.92 2.75
N ASN A 74 19.72 -9.46 3.97
CA ASN A 74 19.45 -10.18 5.22
C ASN A 74 18.05 -9.91 5.80
N GLY A 75 17.17 -9.26 5.05
CA GLY A 75 15.81 -8.91 5.46
C GLY A 75 15.69 -7.67 6.35
N ARG A 76 16.80 -7.01 6.71
CA ARG A 76 16.78 -5.79 7.54
C ARG A 76 16.12 -4.63 6.80
N CYS A 77 15.24 -3.92 7.49
CA CYS A 77 14.60 -2.71 6.97
C CYS A 77 15.62 -1.58 6.85
N GLY A 78 15.73 -1.03 5.64
CA GLY A 78 16.57 0.13 5.35
C GLY A 78 15.76 1.44 5.34
N PRO A 79 16.26 2.48 4.65
CA PRO A 79 15.53 3.75 4.52
C PRO A 79 14.19 3.60 3.80
N VAL A 80 13.28 4.53 4.11
CA VAL A 80 12.12 4.83 3.28
C VAL A 80 12.63 5.45 1.98
N LEU A 81 12.36 4.78 0.86
CA LEU A 81 12.80 5.19 -0.46
C LEU A 81 11.82 6.12 -1.14
N PHE A 82 10.52 5.95 -0.90
CA PHE A 82 9.51 6.77 -1.55
C PHE A 82 8.21 6.81 -0.76
N ARG A 83 7.45 7.86 -1.04
CA ARG A 83 6.08 8.07 -0.55
C ARG A 83 5.19 8.42 -1.73
N PHE A 84 4.18 7.60 -1.98
CA PHE A 84 3.16 7.84 -2.99
C PHE A 84 1.94 8.47 -2.36
N LEU A 85 1.38 9.46 -3.04
CA LEU A 85 0.19 10.16 -2.57
C LEU A 85 -1.03 9.27 -2.86
N GLY A 86 -1.67 8.75 -1.81
CA GLY A 86 -2.77 7.79 -1.95
C GLY A 86 -4.00 8.30 -2.72
N HIS A 87 -4.15 9.62 -2.87
CA HIS A 87 -5.29 10.28 -3.52
C HIS A 87 -5.18 10.48 -5.03
N ARG A 88 -4.08 10.07 -5.68
CA ARG A 88 -3.88 10.29 -7.13
C ARG A 88 -3.94 9.03 -8.01
N ALA A 89 -4.22 7.87 -7.41
CA ALA A 89 -4.71 6.72 -8.16
C ALA A 89 -6.21 6.97 -8.43
N LEU A 90 -6.54 7.59 -9.56
CA LEU A 90 -7.93 7.73 -9.98
C LEU A 90 -8.33 6.41 -10.63
N ASP A 91 -9.45 5.85 -10.17
CA ASP A 91 -10.08 4.58 -10.57
C ASP A 91 -10.59 4.57 -12.03
N SER A 92 -9.80 5.06 -12.99
CA SER A 92 -10.09 4.96 -14.41
C SER A 92 -8.91 4.32 -15.16
N ASN A 93 -8.90 2.99 -15.15
CA ASN A 93 -8.13 2.06 -16.00
C ASN A 93 -6.62 2.26 -16.14
N GLN A 94 -6.02 3.05 -15.25
CA GLN A 94 -4.61 3.41 -15.28
C GLN A 94 -4.12 3.52 -13.83
N ASP A 95 -4.06 2.37 -13.16
CA ASP A 95 -3.61 2.22 -11.78
C ASP A 95 -2.11 2.56 -11.68
N TYR A 96 -1.78 3.83 -11.52
CA TYR A 96 -0.42 4.31 -11.23
C TYR A 96 -0.38 4.93 -9.84
N LEU A 97 0.55 4.53 -8.97
CA LEU A 97 0.90 5.39 -7.83
C LEU A 97 1.97 6.39 -8.26
N ARG A 98 1.74 7.66 -7.93
CA ARG A 98 2.67 8.76 -8.22
C ARG A 98 3.09 9.43 -6.92
N GLY A 99 4.35 9.82 -6.84
CA GLY A 99 4.88 10.47 -5.66
C GLY A 99 6.32 10.91 -5.83
N HIS A 100 7.05 10.85 -4.71
CA HIS A 100 8.47 11.19 -4.71
C HIS A 100 9.32 10.11 -4.06
N GLY A 101 10.50 9.88 -4.63
CA GLY A 101 11.49 8.94 -4.14
C GLY A 101 12.90 9.52 -3.99
N LYS A 102 13.74 8.80 -3.27
CA LYS A 102 15.11 9.17 -2.89
C LYS A 102 16.13 8.55 -3.85
N TRP A 103 16.84 9.38 -4.61
CA TRP A 103 17.97 8.93 -5.42
C TRP A 103 19.29 9.48 -4.88
N GLY A 104 19.97 8.70 -4.02
CA GLY A 104 21.10 9.21 -3.25
C GLY A 104 20.64 10.33 -2.30
N ALA A 105 21.22 11.52 -2.41
CA ALA A 105 20.79 12.70 -1.63
C ALA A 105 19.62 13.47 -2.29
N ALA A 106 19.28 13.16 -3.54
CA ALA A 106 18.26 13.90 -4.29
C ALA A 106 16.85 13.31 -4.08
N LYS A 107 15.83 14.16 -4.17
CA LYS A 107 14.43 13.76 -4.29
C LYS A 107 14.01 13.83 -5.76
N LYS A 108 13.37 12.79 -6.28
CA LYS A 108 12.92 12.66 -7.67
C LYS A 108 11.46 12.22 -7.74
N ASN A 109 10.83 12.38 -8.90
CA ASN A 109 9.50 11.81 -9.12
C ASN A 109 9.61 10.30 -9.22
N VAL A 110 8.63 9.62 -8.64
CA VAL A 110 8.49 8.16 -8.73
C VAL A 110 7.09 7.83 -9.23
N VAL A 111 7.03 6.84 -10.11
CA VAL A 111 5.80 6.23 -10.61
C VAL A 111 5.94 4.73 -10.44
N ILE A 112 4.85 4.08 -10.03
CA ILE A 112 4.74 2.64 -10.02
C ILE A 112 3.41 2.24 -10.62
N TYR A 113 3.40 1.17 -11.41
CA TYR A 113 2.17 0.63 -11.94
C TYR A 113 2.16 -0.88 -11.76
N ALA A 114 0.98 -1.40 -11.47
CA ALA A 114 0.75 -2.82 -11.30
C ALA A 114 0.12 -3.39 -12.57
N TYR A 115 0.58 -4.56 -12.99
CA TYR A 115 0.06 -5.27 -14.16
C TYR A 115 0.11 -6.78 -13.93
N ASP A 116 -0.81 -7.49 -14.55
CA ASP A 116 -0.75 -8.95 -14.60
C ASP A 116 0.27 -9.39 -15.66
N ASP A 117 1.27 -10.14 -15.23
CA ASP A 117 2.21 -10.84 -16.10
C ASP A 117 1.48 -12.07 -16.66
N THR A 118 0.87 -11.88 -17.82
CA THR A 118 0.07 -12.90 -18.52
C THR A 118 0.92 -14.01 -19.13
N ASP A 119 2.23 -13.80 -19.24
CA ASP A 119 3.17 -14.79 -19.77
C ASP A 119 3.64 -15.76 -18.67
N ALA A 120 3.49 -15.38 -17.39
CA ALA A 120 3.73 -16.27 -16.26
C ALA A 120 2.61 -17.32 -16.10
N THR A 121 2.97 -18.56 -15.76
CA THR A 121 2.02 -19.62 -15.40
C THR A 121 2.27 -20.12 -13.96
N PRO A 122 1.32 -19.97 -13.02
CA PRO A 122 0.07 -19.20 -13.14
C PRO A 122 0.36 -17.71 -13.36
N VAL A 123 -0.61 -16.95 -13.87
CA VAL A 123 -0.53 -15.48 -14.02
C VAL A 123 -0.07 -14.87 -12.69
N LYS A 124 0.99 -14.07 -12.74
CA LYS A 124 1.55 -13.40 -11.56
C LYS A 124 1.32 -11.91 -11.64
N ARG A 125 1.10 -11.30 -10.48
CA ARG A 125 1.08 -9.84 -10.38
C ARG A 125 2.51 -9.32 -10.32
N SER A 126 2.80 -8.36 -11.18
CA SER A 126 4.07 -7.65 -11.23
C SER A 126 3.85 -6.15 -11.05
N ILE A 127 4.93 -5.43 -10.73
CA ILE A 127 4.93 -3.97 -10.75
C ILE A 127 6.17 -3.47 -11.48
N GLU A 128 6.03 -2.36 -12.18
CA GLU A 128 7.18 -1.61 -12.71
C GLU A 128 7.33 -0.31 -11.95
N LEU A 129 8.54 -0.06 -11.45
CA LEU A 129 8.88 1.17 -10.74
C LEU A 129 9.81 1.99 -11.60
N TYR A 130 9.54 3.29 -11.59
CA TYR A 130 10.40 4.25 -12.23
C TYR A 130 10.69 5.46 -11.35
N LEU A 131 11.92 5.96 -11.40
CA LEU A 131 12.41 7.07 -10.60
C LEU A 131 13.26 8.00 -11.47
N GLY A 132 12.90 9.28 -11.61
CA GLY A 132 13.65 10.20 -12.47
C GLY A 132 13.02 11.57 -12.70
N GLU A 133 13.60 12.29 -13.65
CA GLU A 133 13.08 13.56 -14.18
C GLU A 133 12.42 13.27 -15.53
N GLY A 134 11.21 13.80 -15.73
CA GLY A 134 10.41 13.61 -16.95
C GLY A 134 9.64 12.30 -16.98
N TYR A 135 8.31 12.42 -16.93
CA TYR A 135 7.36 11.40 -17.37
C TYR A 135 6.48 12.06 -18.41
N ASP A 136 6.98 12.17 -19.64
CA ASP A 136 6.15 12.52 -20.80
C ASP A 136 5.88 11.23 -21.59
N PHE A 137 4.63 10.77 -21.55
CA PHE A 137 4.14 9.62 -22.32
C PHE A 137 3.39 10.09 -23.57
N GLY A 138 3.78 11.23 -24.15
CA GLY A 138 3.02 11.89 -25.22
C GLY A 138 3.88 12.71 -26.17
N GLU A 139 5.04 12.18 -26.56
CA GLU A 139 5.98 12.64 -27.59
C GLU A 139 7.31 13.23 -27.07
N ARG A 140 8.40 12.69 -27.64
CA ARG A 140 9.82 13.11 -27.52
C ARG A 140 10.55 12.66 -26.24
N SER A 141 11.18 11.50 -26.37
CA SER A 141 12.22 10.93 -25.51
C SER A 141 13.38 11.91 -25.26
N GLY A 142 13.35 12.59 -24.12
CA GLY A 142 14.40 13.55 -23.72
C GLY A 142 14.99 13.35 -22.32
N SER A 143 14.46 12.45 -21.49
CA SER A 143 15.00 12.20 -20.15
C SER A 143 14.74 10.77 -19.70
N MET A 144 15.79 9.93 -19.73
CA MET A 144 15.72 8.58 -19.18
C MET A 144 15.45 8.62 -17.66
N PRO A 145 14.70 7.64 -17.11
CA PRO A 145 14.60 7.47 -15.67
C PRO A 145 15.99 7.23 -15.07
N LYS A 146 16.25 7.79 -13.89
CA LYS A 146 17.49 7.55 -13.13
C LYS A 146 17.55 6.10 -12.61
N PHE A 147 16.39 5.47 -12.43
CA PHE A 147 16.23 4.06 -12.14
C PHE A 147 14.89 3.56 -12.70
N HIS A 148 14.91 2.39 -13.31
CA HIS A 148 13.74 1.65 -13.78
C HIS A 148 13.97 0.18 -13.43
N ALA A 149 12.93 -0.50 -12.92
CA ALA A 149 12.95 -1.95 -12.82
C ALA A 149 11.56 -2.57 -12.79
N GLY A 150 11.46 -3.78 -13.37
CA GLY A 150 10.34 -4.69 -13.16
C GLY A 150 10.52 -5.52 -11.88
N TYR A 151 9.44 -5.72 -11.14
CA TYR A 151 9.44 -6.45 -9.87
C TYR A 151 8.38 -7.55 -9.85
N ALA A 152 8.75 -8.68 -9.24
CA ALA A 152 7.84 -9.73 -8.85
C ALA A 152 7.54 -9.69 -7.36
N ARG A 153 6.30 -10.02 -6.99
CA ARG A 153 5.90 -10.16 -5.58
C ARG A 153 6.55 -11.40 -4.97
N THR A 154 7.25 -11.23 -3.84
CA THR A 154 7.92 -12.33 -3.13
C THR A 154 7.34 -12.62 -1.75
N GLY A 155 6.45 -11.75 -1.22
CA GLY A 155 5.78 -12.03 0.05
C GLY A 155 4.98 -10.85 0.62
N LYS A 156 4.73 -10.90 1.93
CA LYS A 156 4.09 -9.81 2.69
C LYS A 156 5.13 -8.73 3.01
N ALA A 157 4.71 -7.47 3.04
CA ALA A 157 5.55 -6.37 3.52
C ALA A 157 5.78 -6.53 5.04
N LEU A 158 7.04 -6.50 5.47
CA LEU A 158 7.46 -6.57 6.87
C LEU A 158 8.04 -5.25 7.36
N CYS A 159 8.70 -4.52 6.47
CA CYS A 159 9.26 -3.21 6.69
C CYS A 159 8.22 -2.12 6.42
N LYS A 160 8.09 -1.20 7.36
CA LYS A 160 7.14 -0.09 7.32
C LYS A 160 7.86 1.22 7.59
N ALA A 161 7.38 2.29 6.96
CA ALA A 161 7.80 3.64 7.34
C ALA A 161 7.40 3.87 8.81
N ARG A 162 8.34 4.36 9.61
CA ARG A 162 8.12 4.71 11.02
C ARG A 162 7.72 6.17 11.13
#